data_AF-A0A1B7MT43-F1
#
_entry.id   AF-A0A1B7MT43-F1
#
_cell.length_a   1.000
_cell.length_b   1.000
_cell.length_c   1.000
_cell.angle_alpha   90.00
_cell.angle_beta   90.00
_cell.angle_gamma   90.00
#
_symmetry.space_group_name_H-M   'P 1'
#
loop_
_entity.id
_entity.type
_entity.pdbx_description
1 polymer ?
#
loop_
_entity_poly.entity_id
_entity_poly.type
_entity_poly.pdbx_seq_one_letter_code
_entity_poly.pdbx_strand_id
1 'polypeptide(L)'
;MYIYLLPTEIIFAILQSVYYNGLFLYDHAAITVLARTCRAFKEPALDLLWKDMWGFERLISCLPEGVSKITPEGWTLTRPLSPGEWNTVARYSHRIRSLTINESNLGRIDDRIVQALISTPSRAPLLPNLRSLEWWDERERFLPLLHTLLVPTIRSMKLGCASHKPWAPSFTKSALLACLAARCPATRELVCAYTDDSHVICEFICGWQELFHLEMGDLNTQSLRHLASLPSLKSLCFKTSYSDGTQPYSTPIFFSRLDEVSITAPAPFLFNQCLKGVRFPSCRSVVSCVGEIEDSEFTYNFKEIPEPPYNLLNIPDLISSLSTSFSHTLERISINFFYLDIAGGLADPHLVLGFDAVTPLLSFNRLTELDLNFFCTSAIDDSRLKIMA
;
A
#
# COMPACT_ATOMS: atom_id res chain seq x y z
N MET A 1 -7.35 -39.49 -21.80
CA MET A 1 -8.13 -38.50 -21.05
C MET A 1 -8.43 -37.33 -21.97
N TYR A 2 -9.69 -37.10 -22.32
CA TYR A 2 -10.08 -36.06 -23.28
C TYR A 2 -10.15 -34.71 -22.59
N ILE A 3 -9.05 -33.95 -22.65
CA ILE A 3 -8.89 -32.64 -22.01
C ILE A 3 -9.99 -31.64 -22.42
N TYR A 4 -10.59 -31.80 -23.61
CA TYR A 4 -11.70 -30.96 -24.09
C TYR A 4 -13.04 -31.19 -23.37
N LEU A 5 -13.17 -32.26 -22.57
CA LEU A 5 -14.37 -32.51 -21.74
C LEU A 5 -14.27 -31.86 -20.35
N LEU A 6 -13.11 -31.28 -20.01
CA LEU A 6 -12.94 -30.60 -18.73
C LEU A 6 -13.69 -29.27 -18.73
N PRO A 7 -14.40 -28.94 -17.64
CA PRO A 7 -14.96 -27.60 -17.44
C PRO A 7 -13.89 -26.52 -17.54
N THR A 8 -14.28 -25.35 -18.04
CA THR A 8 -13.40 -24.19 -18.26
C THR A 8 -12.69 -23.78 -16.96
N GLU A 9 -13.33 -23.97 -15.81
CA GLU A 9 -12.80 -23.69 -14.47
C GLU A 9 -11.62 -24.60 -14.13
N ILE A 10 -11.70 -25.89 -14.49
CA ILE A 10 -10.61 -26.85 -14.27
C ILE A 10 -9.45 -26.54 -15.20
N ILE A 11 -9.74 -26.20 -16.45
CA ILE A 11 -8.73 -25.76 -17.43
C ILE A 11 -8.00 -24.52 -16.92
N PHE A 12 -8.74 -23.53 -16.43
CA PHE A 12 -8.15 -22.30 -15.86
C PHE A 12 -7.31 -22.59 -14.62
N ALA A 13 -7.75 -23.48 -13.73
CA ALA A 13 -6.98 -23.88 -12.54
C ALA A 13 -5.66 -24.58 -12.91
N ILE A 14 -5.66 -25.45 -13.92
CA ILE A 14 -4.44 -26.09 -14.44
C ILE A 14 -3.48 -25.02 -15.00
N LEU A 15 -3.99 -24.07 -15.80
CA LEU A 15 -3.19 -22.99 -16.35
C LEU A 15 -2.61 -22.08 -15.26
N GLN A 16 -3.41 -21.74 -14.24
CA GLN A 16 -2.93 -20.98 -13.08
C GLN A 16 -1.83 -21.74 -12.33
N SER A 17 -1.98 -23.05 -12.14
CA SER A 17 -0.96 -23.88 -11.51
C SER A 17 0.35 -23.86 -12.30
N VAL A 18 0.30 -23.89 -13.64
CA VAL A 18 1.50 -23.78 -14.48
C VAL A 18 2.11 -22.38 -14.39
N TYR A 19 1.29 -21.34 -14.32
CA TYR A 19 1.74 -19.95 -14.27
C TYR A 19 2.35 -19.54 -12.93
N TYR A 20 1.86 -20.06 -11.80
CA TYR A 20 2.31 -19.67 -10.46
C TYR A 20 3.32 -20.64 -9.81
N ASN A 21 3.56 -21.83 -10.37
CA ASN A 21 4.54 -22.79 -9.83
C ASN A 21 5.90 -22.79 -10.57
N GLY A 22 6.10 -21.92 -11.55
CA GLY A 22 7.34 -21.83 -12.33
C GLY A 22 8.18 -20.58 -12.04
N LEU A 23 9.41 -20.57 -12.58
CA LEU A 23 10.30 -19.40 -12.55
C LEU A 23 9.83 -18.41 -13.65
N PHE A 24 9.08 -17.38 -13.25
CA PHE A 24 8.47 -16.23 -13.96
C PHE A 24 8.69 -16.02 -15.50
N LEU A 25 9.87 -16.27 -16.04
CA LEU A 25 10.19 -16.07 -17.47
C LEU A 25 9.80 -17.24 -18.37
N TYR A 26 9.82 -18.48 -17.88
CA TYR A 26 9.49 -19.67 -18.69
C TYR A 26 7.96 -19.88 -18.83
N ASP A 27 7.18 -19.32 -17.91
CA ASP A 27 5.76 -19.64 -17.78
C ASP A 27 4.87 -18.86 -18.75
N HIS A 28 5.24 -17.60 -19.05
CA HIS A 28 4.53 -16.80 -20.03
C HIS A 28 4.61 -17.43 -21.43
N ALA A 29 5.76 -18.02 -21.77
CA ALA A 29 5.98 -18.75 -23.02
C ALA A 29 5.15 -20.04 -23.06
N ALA A 30 5.13 -20.82 -21.97
CA ALA A 30 4.34 -22.04 -21.86
C ALA A 30 2.84 -21.78 -22.04
N ILE A 31 2.29 -20.77 -21.36
CA ILE A 31 0.87 -20.41 -21.49
C ILE A 31 0.56 -19.88 -22.91
N THR A 32 1.50 -19.15 -23.53
CA THR A 32 1.35 -18.71 -24.93
C THR A 32 1.31 -19.88 -25.91
N VAL A 33 2.15 -20.89 -25.69
CA VAL A 33 2.11 -22.14 -26.47
C VAL A 33 0.78 -22.85 -26.26
N LEU A 34 0.33 -23.01 -25.01
CA LEU A 34 -0.95 -23.66 -24.69
C LEU A 34 -2.14 -22.94 -25.32
N ALA A 35 -2.16 -21.59 -25.32
CA ALA A 35 -3.17 -20.79 -26.00
C ALA A 35 -3.29 -21.08 -27.50
N ARG A 36 -2.20 -21.54 -28.13
CA ARG A 36 -2.12 -21.88 -29.56
C ARG A 36 -2.41 -23.35 -29.86
N THR A 37 -2.49 -24.22 -28.85
CA THR A 37 -2.69 -25.67 -29.08
C THR A 37 -4.12 -26.04 -29.45
N CYS A 38 -5.12 -25.56 -28.70
CA CYS A 38 -6.53 -25.89 -28.96
C CYS A 38 -7.49 -24.75 -28.57
N ARG A 39 -8.70 -24.78 -29.13
CA ARG A 39 -9.73 -23.76 -28.87
C ARG A 39 -10.18 -23.70 -27.42
N ALA A 40 -10.18 -24.84 -26.72
CA ALA A 40 -10.57 -24.92 -25.31
C ALA A 40 -9.57 -24.20 -24.38
N PHE A 41 -8.27 -24.22 -24.71
CA PHE A 41 -7.24 -23.51 -23.95
C PHE A 41 -7.09 -22.05 -24.32
N LYS A 42 -7.48 -21.66 -25.54
CA LYS A 42 -7.25 -20.32 -26.06
C LYS A 42 -7.78 -19.21 -25.15
N GLU A 43 -9.08 -19.24 -24.85
CA GLU A 43 -9.73 -18.16 -24.09
C GLU A 43 -9.25 -18.12 -22.62
N PRO A 44 -9.18 -19.25 -21.89
CA PRO A 44 -8.63 -19.27 -20.53
C PRO A 44 -7.14 -18.88 -20.45
N ALA A 45 -6.34 -19.26 -21.44
CA ALA A 45 -4.93 -18.88 -21.48
C ALA A 45 -4.77 -17.39 -21.77
N LEU A 46 -5.57 -16.82 -22.67
CA LEU A 46 -5.58 -15.37 -22.89
C LEU A 46 -6.07 -14.61 -21.65
N ASP A 47 -7.07 -15.12 -20.93
CA ASP A 47 -7.48 -14.51 -19.66
C ASP A 47 -6.34 -14.44 -18.65
N LEU A 48 -5.48 -15.47 -18.61
CA LEU A 48 -4.33 -15.50 -17.71
C LEU A 48 -3.18 -14.60 -18.20
N LEU A 49 -2.84 -14.64 -19.49
CA LEU A 49 -1.76 -13.83 -20.08
C LEU A 49 -1.99 -12.32 -19.99
N TRP A 50 -3.26 -11.91 -19.99
CA TRP A 50 -3.69 -10.50 -19.92
C TRP A 50 -4.18 -10.10 -18.53
N LYS A 51 -4.23 -11.03 -17.57
CA LYS A 51 -4.78 -10.76 -16.24
C LYS A 51 -4.02 -9.64 -15.53
N ASP A 52 -2.70 -9.78 -15.49
CA ASP A 52 -1.79 -8.94 -14.72
C ASP A 52 -0.85 -8.22 -15.72
N MET A 53 -0.95 -6.89 -15.77
CA MET A 53 -0.33 -6.08 -16.80
C MET A 53 0.64 -5.04 -16.23
N TRP A 54 1.76 -4.86 -16.92
CA TRP A 54 2.76 -3.84 -16.63
C TRP A 54 2.83 -2.85 -17.79
N GLY A 55 2.29 -1.65 -17.58
CA GLY A 55 2.20 -0.63 -18.62
C GLY A 55 1.16 -0.90 -19.71
N PHE A 56 1.08 0.04 -20.67
CA PHE A 56 0.18 -0.04 -21.83
C PHE A 56 0.84 -0.63 -23.07
N GLU A 57 2.15 -0.90 -23.05
CA GLU A 57 2.95 -1.30 -24.22
C GLU A 57 2.35 -2.52 -24.94
N ARG A 58 1.94 -3.55 -24.19
CA ARG A 58 1.30 -4.75 -24.76
C ARG A 58 -0.02 -4.44 -25.46
N LEU A 59 -0.86 -3.56 -24.92
CA LEU A 59 -2.09 -3.13 -25.58
C LEU A 59 -1.80 -2.37 -26.87
N ILE A 60 -0.79 -1.49 -26.86
CA ILE A 60 -0.37 -0.70 -28.02
C ILE A 60 0.24 -1.60 -29.11
N SER A 61 0.97 -2.65 -28.72
CA SER A 61 1.57 -3.62 -29.64
C SER A 61 0.55 -4.50 -30.37
N CYS A 62 -0.68 -4.59 -29.87
CA CYS A 62 -1.77 -5.33 -30.51
C CYS A 62 -2.48 -4.53 -31.60
N LEU A 63 -2.15 -3.25 -31.77
CA LEU A 63 -2.68 -2.43 -32.84
C LEU A 63 -2.10 -2.88 -34.19
N PRO A 64 -2.85 -2.74 -35.30
CA PRO A 64 -2.37 -3.06 -36.63
C PRO A 64 -1.07 -2.34 -36.98
N GLU A 65 -0.26 -2.98 -37.83
CA GLU A 65 0.99 -2.41 -38.31
C GLU A 65 0.76 -1.04 -38.97
N GLY A 66 1.61 -0.07 -38.65
CA GLY A 66 1.51 1.31 -39.15
C GLY A 66 0.62 2.24 -38.31
N VAL A 67 -0.11 1.74 -37.31
CA VAL A 67 -0.91 2.57 -36.38
C VAL A 67 -0.07 3.10 -35.24
N SER A 68 0.72 2.21 -34.63
CA SER A 68 1.72 2.53 -33.63
C SER A 68 3.11 2.36 -34.24
N LYS A 69 4.05 3.19 -33.78
CA LYS A 69 5.48 3.07 -34.11
C LYS A 69 6.31 3.24 -32.85
N ILE A 70 7.47 2.58 -32.84
CA ILE A 70 8.47 2.75 -31.79
C ILE A 70 9.50 3.78 -32.31
N THR A 71 9.67 4.86 -31.58
CA THR A 71 10.72 5.87 -31.80
C THR A 71 11.76 5.77 -30.67
N PRO A 72 12.92 6.46 -30.76
CA PRO A 72 13.89 6.50 -29.66
C PRO A 72 13.28 6.96 -28.33
N GLU A 73 12.23 7.78 -28.39
CA GLU A 73 11.49 8.32 -27.26
C GLU A 73 10.37 7.39 -26.74
N GLY A 74 10.10 6.29 -27.44
CA GLY A 74 9.10 5.29 -27.05
C GLY A 74 8.01 5.05 -28.09
N TRP A 75 6.88 4.50 -27.65
CA TRP A 75 5.70 4.25 -28.47
C TRP A 75 4.97 5.56 -28.79
N THR A 76 4.57 5.73 -30.05
CA THR A 76 3.69 6.83 -30.46
C THR A 76 2.68 6.36 -31.50
N LEU A 77 1.57 7.10 -31.63
CA LEU A 77 0.55 6.88 -32.65
C LEU A 77 0.83 7.73 -33.88
N THR A 78 0.80 7.09 -35.05
CA THR A 78 0.93 7.79 -36.35
C THR A 78 -0.33 8.57 -36.69
N ARG A 79 -1.49 8.07 -36.25
CA ARG A 79 -2.83 8.65 -36.44
C ARG A 79 -3.76 8.29 -35.28
N PRO A 80 -4.90 8.99 -35.12
CA PRO A 80 -5.95 8.56 -34.19
C PRO A 80 -6.47 7.15 -34.50
N LEU A 81 -6.90 6.44 -33.46
CA LEU A 81 -7.44 5.10 -33.56
C LEU A 81 -8.86 5.15 -34.15
N SER A 82 -9.09 4.30 -35.15
CA SER A 82 -10.40 4.05 -35.74
C SER A 82 -11.27 3.20 -34.80
N PRO A 83 -12.60 3.18 -34.97
CA PRO A 83 -13.49 2.35 -34.15
C PRO A 83 -13.14 0.85 -34.17
N GLY A 84 -12.66 0.32 -35.30
CA GLY A 84 -12.23 -1.08 -35.40
C GLY A 84 -10.98 -1.39 -34.56
N GLU A 85 -10.06 -0.44 -34.45
CA GLU A 85 -8.85 -0.57 -33.62
C GLU A 85 -9.18 -0.47 -32.13
N TRP A 86 -10.13 0.40 -31.77
CA TRP A 86 -10.67 0.42 -30.41
C TRP A 86 -11.35 -0.88 -30.01
N ASN A 87 -12.01 -1.58 -30.94
CA ASN A 87 -12.56 -2.91 -30.67
C ASN A 87 -11.46 -3.94 -30.36
N THR A 88 -10.28 -3.84 -30.99
CA THR A 88 -9.13 -4.69 -30.67
C THR A 88 -8.62 -4.41 -29.27
N VAL A 89 -8.50 -3.13 -28.88
CA VAL A 89 -8.12 -2.75 -27.50
C VAL A 89 -9.14 -3.30 -26.50
N ALA A 90 -10.43 -3.06 -26.73
CA ALA A 90 -11.53 -3.52 -25.87
C ALA A 90 -11.57 -5.06 -25.70
N ARG A 91 -11.17 -5.80 -26.74
CA ARG A 91 -11.10 -7.28 -26.72
C ARG A 91 -10.07 -7.80 -25.71
N TYR A 92 -9.03 -7.05 -25.39
CA TYR A 92 -8.04 -7.45 -24.38
C TYR A 92 -8.27 -6.74 -23.05
N SER A 93 -8.70 -5.47 -23.08
CA SER A 93 -8.94 -4.65 -21.90
C SER A 93 -9.85 -5.29 -20.85
N HIS A 94 -10.90 -6.01 -21.25
CA HIS A 94 -11.82 -6.64 -20.28
C HIS A 94 -11.20 -7.82 -19.53
N ARG A 95 -10.06 -8.34 -19.97
CA ARG A 95 -9.33 -9.44 -19.31
C ARG A 95 -8.38 -8.92 -18.24
N ILE A 96 -7.99 -7.66 -18.33
CA ILE A 96 -7.06 -7.01 -17.42
C ILE A 96 -7.76 -6.81 -16.07
N ARG A 97 -7.18 -7.40 -15.03
CA ARG A 97 -7.66 -7.33 -13.64
C ARG A 97 -6.66 -6.61 -12.74
N SER A 98 -5.37 -6.64 -13.06
CA SER A 98 -4.33 -5.90 -12.36
C SER A 98 -3.53 -5.07 -13.36
N LEU A 99 -3.27 -3.80 -13.02
CA LEU A 99 -2.40 -2.91 -13.79
C LEU A 99 -1.40 -2.24 -12.86
N THR A 100 -0.12 -2.42 -13.15
CA THR A 100 0.97 -1.65 -12.54
C THR A 100 1.56 -0.70 -13.58
N ILE A 101 1.61 0.58 -13.22
CA ILE A 101 2.21 1.65 -14.01
C ILE A 101 3.33 2.27 -13.19
N ASN A 102 4.51 2.40 -13.78
CA ASN A 102 5.61 3.16 -13.20
C ASN A 102 6.10 4.26 -14.15
N GLU A 103 6.96 5.13 -13.63
CA GLU A 103 7.55 6.24 -14.40
C GLU A 103 8.22 5.80 -15.70
N SER A 104 8.88 4.64 -15.70
CA SER A 104 9.54 4.10 -16.89
C SER A 104 8.55 3.65 -17.96
N ASN A 105 7.41 3.06 -17.58
CA ASN A 105 6.37 2.64 -18.50
C ASN A 105 5.73 3.84 -19.18
N LEU A 106 5.42 4.90 -18.41
CA LEU A 106 4.84 6.12 -18.96
C LEU A 106 5.88 6.95 -19.73
N GLY A 107 7.16 6.86 -19.35
CA GLY A 107 8.26 7.48 -20.09
C GLY A 107 8.46 6.89 -21.49
N ARG A 108 7.93 5.69 -21.75
CA ARG A 108 7.99 5.00 -23.05
C ARG A 108 6.73 5.21 -23.90
N ILE A 109 5.78 6.05 -23.48
CA ILE A 109 4.62 6.39 -24.31
C ILE A 109 4.60 7.90 -24.54
N ASP A 110 4.37 8.28 -25.79
CA ASP A 110 4.23 9.67 -26.20
C ASP A 110 2.86 10.25 -25.80
N ASP A 111 2.77 11.58 -25.73
CA ASP A 111 1.57 12.31 -25.33
C ASP A 111 0.37 11.98 -26.23
N ARG A 112 0.61 11.64 -27.51
CA ARG A 112 -0.46 11.20 -28.44
C ARG A 112 -1.19 9.94 -27.96
N ILE A 113 -0.46 8.99 -27.38
CA ILE A 113 -1.05 7.77 -26.82
C ILE A 113 -1.87 8.13 -25.60
N VAL A 114 -1.30 8.92 -24.70
CA VAL A 114 -1.97 9.34 -23.46
C VAL A 114 -3.28 10.06 -23.77
N GLN A 115 -3.26 11.00 -24.71
CA GLN A 115 -4.46 11.70 -25.16
C GLN A 115 -5.50 10.77 -25.80
N ALA A 116 -5.07 9.78 -26.58
CA ALA A 116 -5.98 8.78 -27.14
C ALA A 116 -6.65 7.93 -26.05
N LEU A 117 -5.89 7.50 -25.04
CA LEU A 117 -6.41 6.71 -23.92
C LEU A 117 -7.36 7.53 -23.03
N ILE A 118 -7.07 8.81 -22.79
CA ILE A 118 -7.96 9.72 -22.05
C ILE A 118 -9.26 9.94 -22.85
N SER A 119 -9.14 10.13 -24.17
CA SER A 119 -10.26 10.44 -25.06
C SER A 119 -10.99 9.19 -25.58
N THR A 120 -10.97 8.09 -24.83
CA THR A 120 -11.58 6.82 -25.24
C THR A 120 -13.06 7.05 -25.63
N PRO A 121 -13.49 6.77 -26.87
CA PRO A 121 -14.82 7.12 -27.38
C PRO A 121 -15.96 6.24 -26.81
N SER A 122 -15.62 5.26 -25.98
CA SER A 122 -16.54 4.28 -25.42
C SER A 122 -17.19 4.82 -24.14
N ARG A 123 -18.50 4.55 -23.96
CA ARG A 123 -19.20 4.80 -22.68
C ARG A 123 -18.66 3.95 -21.53
N ALA A 124 -17.97 2.85 -21.84
CA ALA A 124 -17.35 1.98 -20.86
C ALA A 124 -15.92 2.47 -20.54
N PRO A 125 -15.44 2.27 -19.31
CA PRO A 125 -14.06 2.54 -18.94
C PRO A 125 -13.07 1.75 -19.81
N LEU A 126 -11.85 2.28 -19.97
CA LEU A 126 -10.79 1.63 -20.75
C LEU A 126 -10.52 0.21 -20.25
N LEU A 127 -10.50 0.00 -18.94
CA LEU A 127 -10.28 -1.27 -18.25
C LEU A 127 -11.45 -1.59 -17.31
N PRO A 128 -12.58 -2.10 -17.82
CA PRO A 128 -13.82 -2.17 -17.05
C PRO A 128 -13.78 -3.17 -15.88
N ASN A 129 -12.93 -4.19 -15.96
CA ASN A 129 -12.80 -5.25 -14.97
C ASN A 129 -11.56 -5.11 -14.07
N LEU A 130 -10.95 -3.92 -14.05
CA LEU A 130 -9.77 -3.66 -13.23
C LEU A 130 -10.12 -3.78 -11.73
N ARG A 131 -9.35 -4.60 -11.01
CA ARG A 131 -9.52 -4.87 -9.58
C ARG A 131 -8.34 -4.39 -8.75
N SER A 132 -7.14 -4.38 -9.33
CA SER A 132 -5.93 -3.89 -8.69
C SER A 132 -5.29 -2.83 -9.58
N LEU A 133 -5.00 -1.67 -9.00
CA LEU A 133 -4.33 -0.58 -9.69
C LEU A 133 -3.14 -0.12 -8.86
N GLU A 134 -1.95 -0.23 -9.42
CA GLU A 134 -0.74 0.31 -8.85
C GLU A 134 -0.21 1.42 -9.75
N TRP A 135 -0.03 2.61 -9.20
CA TRP A 135 0.38 3.79 -9.92
C TRP A 135 1.56 4.45 -9.21
N TRP A 136 2.74 4.24 -9.78
CA TRP A 136 4.03 4.69 -9.28
C TRP A 136 4.59 5.83 -10.17
N ASP A 137 3.79 6.88 -10.35
CA ASP A 137 4.17 8.06 -11.13
C ASP A 137 3.51 9.33 -10.56
N GLU A 138 4.32 10.33 -10.29
CA GLU A 138 3.89 11.57 -9.65
C GLU A 138 3.56 12.70 -10.65
N ARG A 139 3.88 12.54 -11.94
CA ARG A 139 3.83 13.61 -12.93
C ARG A 139 2.38 13.96 -13.26
N GLU A 140 1.99 15.20 -12.99
CA GLU A 140 0.59 15.64 -13.11
C GLU A 140 -0.01 15.46 -14.51
N ARG A 141 0.83 15.53 -15.56
CA ARG A 141 0.38 15.34 -16.95
C ARG A 141 -0.29 13.99 -17.21
N PHE A 142 -0.04 12.97 -16.38
CA PHE A 142 -0.63 11.64 -16.50
C PHE A 142 -1.79 11.39 -15.53
N LEU A 143 -2.08 12.31 -14.60
CA LEU A 143 -3.22 12.17 -13.69
C LEU A 143 -4.58 12.12 -14.39
N PRO A 144 -4.83 12.81 -15.52
CA PRO A 144 -6.06 12.60 -16.29
C PRO A 144 -6.22 11.16 -16.79
N LEU A 145 -5.11 10.49 -17.13
CA LEU A 145 -5.13 9.07 -17.50
C LEU A 145 -5.41 8.18 -16.27
N LEU A 146 -4.75 8.44 -15.13
CA LEU A 146 -5.09 7.77 -13.87
C LEU A 146 -6.59 7.91 -13.58
N HIS A 147 -7.14 9.12 -13.76
CA HIS A 147 -8.56 9.38 -13.58
C HIS A 147 -9.42 8.49 -14.49
N THR A 148 -9.08 8.21 -15.74
CA THR A 148 -9.92 7.31 -16.57
C THR A 148 -9.88 5.84 -16.16
N LEU A 149 -8.86 5.44 -15.38
CA LEU A 149 -8.67 4.07 -14.88
C LEU A 149 -9.38 3.80 -13.54
N LEU A 150 -9.75 4.84 -12.80
CA LEU A 150 -10.50 4.71 -11.55
C LEU A 150 -11.92 4.21 -11.83
N VAL A 151 -12.12 2.90 -11.64
CA VAL A 151 -13.38 2.20 -11.91
C VAL A 151 -13.96 1.59 -10.63
N PRO A 152 -15.29 1.45 -10.53
CA PRO A 152 -15.95 0.95 -9.30
C PRO A 152 -15.62 -0.52 -8.98
N THR A 153 -14.98 -1.23 -9.91
CA THR A 153 -14.54 -2.62 -9.74
C THR A 153 -13.21 -2.76 -9.00
N ILE A 154 -12.49 -1.64 -8.77
CA ILE A 154 -11.23 -1.63 -8.01
C ILE A 154 -11.47 -2.06 -6.57
N ARG A 155 -10.59 -2.94 -6.09
CA ARG A 155 -10.54 -3.50 -4.74
C ARG A 155 -9.20 -3.22 -4.05
N SER A 156 -8.12 -3.13 -4.81
CA SER A 156 -6.79 -2.81 -4.30
C SER A 156 -6.21 -1.64 -5.09
N MET A 157 -5.71 -0.63 -4.39
CA MET A 157 -5.16 0.57 -5.00
C MET A 157 -3.86 0.95 -4.31
N LYS A 158 -2.80 1.12 -5.09
CA LYS A 158 -1.51 1.62 -4.62
C LYS A 158 -1.12 2.88 -5.39
N LEU A 159 -0.84 3.98 -4.69
CA LEU A 159 -0.53 5.28 -5.28
C LEU A 159 0.77 5.81 -4.68
N GLY A 160 1.77 6.09 -5.52
CA GLY A 160 3.08 6.54 -5.08
C GLY A 160 4.01 7.00 -6.19
N CYS A 161 5.28 7.21 -5.83
CA CYS A 161 6.36 7.55 -6.75
C CYS A 161 7.30 6.35 -6.96
N ALA A 162 8.03 6.30 -8.09
CA ALA A 162 8.95 5.20 -8.39
C ALA A 162 10.12 5.07 -7.38
N SER A 163 10.41 6.15 -6.66
CA SER A 163 11.38 6.16 -5.55
C SER A 163 10.79 5.67 -4.22
N HIS A 164 9.56 5.12 -4.24
CA HIS A 164 8.77 4.83 -3.06
C HIS A 164 8.53 6.07 -2.17
N LYS A 165 8.86 7.27 -2.65
CA LYS A 165 8.57 8.49 -1.89
C LYS A 165 7.08 8.82 -1.94
N PRO A 166 6.55 9.47 -0.90
CA PRO A 166 5.21 10.02 -0.96
C PRO A 166 5.10 11.06 -2.07
N TRP A 167 3.91 11.15 -2.67
CA TRP A 167 3.60 12.23 -3.59
C TRP A 167 3.70 13.59 -2.89
N ALA A 168 4.40 14.53 -3.52
CA ALA A 168 4.37 15.94 -3.14
C ALA A 168 2.95 16.49 -3.30
N PRO A 169 2.52 17.41 -2.42
CA PRO A 169 1.16 17.90 -2.42
C PRO A 169 0.90 18.77 -3.64
N SER A 170 -0.27 18.61 -4.24
CA SER A 170 -0.74 19.53 -5.27
C SER A 170 -2.26 19.53 -5.36
N PHE A 171 -2.81 20.64 -5.86
CA PHE A 171 -4.26 20.76 -6.04
C PHE A 171 -4.84 19.61 -6.87
N THR A 172 -4.17 19.24 -7.97
CA THR A 172 -4.61 18.16 -8.87
C THR A 172 -4.66 16.81 -8.17
N LYS A 173 -3.64 16.50 -7.35
CA LYS A 173 -3.59 15.25 -6.58
C LYS A 173 -4.64 15.24 -5.47
N SER A 174 -4.76 16.32 -4.70
CA SER A 174 -5.81 16.45 -3.68
C SER A 174 -7.22 16.29 -4.25
N ALA A 175 -7.51 16.92 -5.40
CA ALA A 175 -8.81 16.78 -6.08
C ALA A 175 -9.08 15.34 -6.56
N LEU A 176 -8.04 14.64 -7.04
CA LEU A 176 -8.14 13.23 -7.43
C LEU A 176 -8.43 12.33 -6.21
N LEU A 177 -7.70 12.54 -5.11
CA LEU A 177 -7.88 11.82 -3.84
C LEU A 177 -9.29 12.00 -3.28
N ALA A 178 -9.81 13.24 -3.28
CA ALA A 178 -11.16 13.56 -2.82
C ALA A 178 -12.26 12.75 -3.55
N CYS A 179 -12.03 12.40 -4.83
CA CYS A 179 -12.98 11.67 -5.65
C CYS A 179 -12.86 10.14 -5.52
N LEU A 180 -11.83 9.60 -4.86
CA LEU A 180 -11.52 8.18 -4.89
C LEU A 180 -12.65 7.31 -4.35
N ALA A 181 -13.20 7.66 -3.18
CA ALA A 181 -14.24 6.85 -2.56
C ALA A 181 -15.55 6.84 -3.35
N ALA A 182 -15.91 7.96 -3.99
CA ALA A 182 -17.08 8.04 -4.86
C ALA A 182 -16.94 7.17 -6.13
N ARG A 183 -15.71 7.06 -6.67
CA ARG A 183 -15.44 6.35 -7.92
C ARG A 183 -15.07 4.89 -7.74
N CYS A 184 -14.47 4.56 -6.60
CA CYS A 184 -14.00 3.22 -6.23
C CYS A 184 -14.60 2.84 -4.87
N PRO A 185 -15.93 2.69 -4.72
CA PRO A 185 -16.55 2.40 -3.42
C PRO A 185 -16.25 1.00 -2.90
N ALA A 186 -15.82 0.07 -3.77
CA ALA A 186 -15.52 -1.32 -3.43
C ALA A 186 -14.05 -1.56 -3.00
N THR A 187 -13.27 -0.50 -2.78
CA THR A 187 -11.89 -0.59 -2.33
C THR A 187 -11.79 -1.23 -0.96
N ARG A 188 -10.90 -2.22 -0.84
CA ARG A 188 -10.60 -3.00 0.37
C ARG A 188 -9.16 -2.78 0.82
N GLU A 189 -8.26 -2.49 -0.10
CA GLU A 189 -6.86 -2.26 0.18
C GLU A 189 -6.48 -0.92 -0.46
N LEU A 190 -5.91 -0.03 0.36
CA LEU A 190 -5.35 1.22 -0.11
C LEU A 190 -3.97 1.42 0.46
N VAL A 191 -3.02 1.69 -0.41
CA VAL A 191 -1.64 2.03 -0.07
C VAL A 191 -1.35 3.36 -0.77
N CYS A 192 -1.30 4.46 -0.03
CA CYS A 192 -1.19 5.80 -0.63
C CYS A 192 -0.33 6.71 0.24
N ALA A 193 0.90 6.95 -0.19
CA ALA A 193 1.74 7.94 0.47
C ALA A 193 1.54 9.32 -0.16
N TYR A 194 0.98 10.22 0.64
CA TYR A 194 0.75 11.62 0.30
C TYR A 194 1.27 12.47 1.48
N THR A 195 2.10 13.49 1.22
CA THR A 195 2.76 14.28 2.27
C THR A 195 1.93 15.45 2.83
N ASP A 196 0.69 15.66 2.38
CA ASP A 196 -0.09 16.83 2.81
C ASP A 196 -0.83 16.62 4.13
N ASP A 197 -0.87 17.66 4.96
CA ASP A 197 -1.47 17.69 6.31
C ASP A 197 -3.00 17.96 6.30
N SER A 198 -3.66 17.83 5.15
CA SER A 198 -4.96 18.50 4.93
C SER A 198 -6.20 17.59 5.02
N HIS A 199 -7.30 18.18 5.48
CA HIS A 199 -8.65 17.59 5.66
C HIS A 199 -9.20 16.77 4.48
N VAL A 200 -8.61 16.91 3.28
CA VAL A 200 -9.00 16.20 2.06
C VAL A 200 -8.86 14.69 2.23
N ILE A 201 -7.82 14.23 2.94
CA ILE A 201 -7.62 12.82 3.25
C ILE A 201 -8.82 12.23 4.00
N CYS A 202 -9.41 13.04 4.87
CA CYS A 202 -10.44 12.61 5.80
C CYS A 202 -11.78 12.41 5.12
N GLU A 203 -12.09 13.23 4.11
CA GLU A 203 -13.37 13.19 3.42
C GLU A 203 -13.53 11.91 2.59
N PHE A 204 -12.49 11.50 1.85
CA PHE A 204 -12.59 10.30 1.03
C PHE A 204 -12.48 9.01 1.85
N ILE A 205 -11.63 8.92 2.89
CA ILE A 205 -11.57 7.71 3.73
C ILE A 205 -12.93 7.41 4.36
N CYS A 206 -13.64 8.45 4.80
CA CYS A 206 -14.99 8.32 5.37
C CYS A 206 -16.02 7.74 4.38
N GLY A 207 -15.74 7.76 3.07
CA GLY A 207 -16.59 7.18 2.05
C GLY A 207 -16.51 5.65 1.92
N TRP A 208 -15.47 5.00 2.47
CA TRP A 208 -15.33 3.54 2.39
C TRP A 208 -15.91 2.82 3.60
N GLN A 209 -16.53 1.66 3.34
CA GLN A 209 -17.22 0.85 4.35
C GLN A 209 -16.60 -0.55 4.53
N GLU A 210 -15.87 -1.08 3.55
CA GLU A 210 -15.30 -2.44 3.56
C GLU A 210 -13.76 -2.48 3.55
N LEU A 211 -13.11 -1.43 4.06
CA LEU A 211 -11.65 -1.36 4.05
C LEU A 211 -11.03 -2.42 4.97
N PHE A 212 -10.12 -3.22 4.43
CA PHE A 212 -9.38 -4.30 5.11
C PHE A 212 -7.96 -3.90 5.47
N HIS A 213 -7.28 -3.22 4.56
CA HIS A 213 -5.91 -2.76 4.74
C HIS A 213 -5.79 -1.31 4.29
N LEU A 214 -5.20 -0.48 5.15
CA LEU A 214 -4.91 0.91 4.85
C LEU A 214 -3.46 1.20 5.21
N GLU A 215 -2.69 1.66 4.24
CA GLU A 215 -1.40 2.29 4.43
C GLU A 215 -1.46 3.70 3.87
N MET A 216 -1.27 4.70 4.73
CA MET A 216 -1.39 6.10 4.33
C MET A 216 -0.42 7.00 5.08
N GLY A 217 -0.25 8.22 4.59
CA GLY A 217 0.41 9.31 5.33
C GLY A 217 -0.35 9.74 6.57
N ASP A 218 -0.36 11.05 6.83
CA ASP A 218 -0.87 11.60 8.08
C ASP A 218 -2.40 11.49 8.16
N LEU A 219 -2.89 10.86 9.24
CA LEU A 219 -4.33 10.68 9.51
C LEU A 219 -4.80 11.58 10.65
N ASN A 220 -5.92 12.27 10.47
CA ASN A 220 -6.53 13.05 11.54
C ASN A 220 -7.46 12.21 12.42
N THR A 221 -7.88 12.79 13.55
CA THR A 221 -8.75 12.12 14.53
C THR A 221 -10.12 11.70 13.96
N GLN A 222 -10.69 12.47 13.02
CA GLN A 222 -11.97 12.09 12.40
C GLN A 222 -11.83 10.83 11.56
N SER A 223 -10.76 10.74 10.76
CA SER A 223 -10.44 9.57 9.94
C SER A 223 -10.20 8.34 10.81
N LEU A 224 -9.43 8.50 11.91
CA LEU A 224 -9.19 7.43 12.88
C LEU A 224 -10.50 6.96 13.55
N ARG A 225 -11.43 7.86 13.89
CA ARG A 225 -12.75 7.46 14.42
C ARG A 225 -13.58 6.69 13.42
N HIS A 226 -13.57 7.11 12.15
CA HIS A 226 -14.25 6.38 11.08
C HIS A 226 -13.66 4.97 10.91
N LEU A 227 -12.33 4.87 10.79
CA LEU A 227 -11.62 3.60 10.67
C LEU A 227 -11.85 2.68 11.88
N ALA A 228 -11.89 3.24 13.09
CA ALA A 228 -12.20 2.50 14.31
C ALA A 228 -13.63 1.90 14.32
N SER A 229 -14.55 2.51 13.58
CA SER A 229 -15.93 2.00 13.42
C SER A 229 -16.04 0.87 12.39
N LEU A 230 -15.00 0.63 11.58
CA LEU A 230 -15.01 -0.39 10.54
C LEU A 230 -14.67 -1.77 11.13
N PRO A 231 -15.62 -2.74 11.14
CA PRO A 231 -15.36 -4.08 11.66
C PRO A 231 -14.49 -4.92 10.71
N SER A 232 -14.39 -4.49 9.45
CA SER A 232 -13.66 -5.12 8.35
C SER A 232 -12.15 -4.91 8.43
N LEU A 233 -11.69 -3.84 9.10
CA LEU A 233 -10.29 -3.45 9.11
C LEU A 233 -9.44 -4.49 9.83
N LYS A 234 -8.39 -4.96 9.14
CA LYS A 234 -7.42 -5.96 9.64
C LYS A 234 -6.04 -5.39 9.82
N SER A 235 -5.63 -4.47 8.95
CA SER A 235 -4.29 -3.89 9.00
C SER A 235 -4.35 -2.39 8.77
N LEU A 236 -3.61 -1.64 9.58
CA LEU A 236 -3.58 -0.18 9.58
C LEU A 236 -2.14 0.31 9.73
N CYS A 237 -1.63 0.98 8.71
CA CYS A 237 -0.35 1.68 8.69
C CYS A 237 -0.59 3.17 8.46
N PHE A 238 -0.11 4.03 9.36
CA PHE A 238 -0.26 5.46 9.19
C PHE A 238 0.87 6.27 9.83
N LYS A 239 1.02 7.51 9.36
CA LYS A 239 1.99 8.46 9.89
C LYS A 239 1.35 9.42 10.89
N THR A 240 2.16 9.89 11.85
CA THR A 240 1.80 10.97 12.77
C THR A 240 2.81 12.12 12.69
N SER A 241 2.44 13.23 12.02
CA SER A 241 3.33 14.38 11.78
C SER A 241 3.26 15.49 12.84
N TYR A 242 2.07 15.81 13.38
CA TYR A 242 1.90 16.88 14.36
C TYR A 242 0.51 16.81 14.99
N SER A 243 0.40 16.93 16.32
CA SER A 243 -0.91 17.08 16.97
C SER A 243 -1.32 18.54 16.97
N ASP A 244 -2.40 18.88 16.26
CA ASP A 244 -3.15 20.07 16.61
C ASP A 244 -3.54 19.97 18.10
N GLY A 245 -3.33 21.03 18.88
CA GLY A 245 -3.50 21.05 20.34
C GLY A 245 -4.96 20.87 20.81
N THR A 246 -5.84 20.45 19.91
CA THR A 246 -7.24 20.16 20.14
C THR A 246 -7.36 18.78 20.79
N GLN A 247 -7.36 18.76 22.13
CA GLN A 247 -7.73 17.58 22.92
C GLN A 247 -9.01 16.96 22.34
N PRO A 248 -8.99 15.69 21.89
CA PRO A 248 -10.20 15.05 21.44
C PRO A 248 -11.07 14.73 22.66
N TYR A 249 -12.31 15.23 22.67
CA TYR A 249 -13.33 14.90 23.66
C TYR A 249 -13.62 13.38 23.77
N SER A 250 -13.13 12.55 22.86
CA SER A 250 -13.22 11.09 22.89
C SER A 250 -12.08 10.44 22.09
N THR A 251 -11.31 9.58 22.76
CA THR A 251 -10.24 8.74 22.19
C THR A 251 -10.84 7.71 21.22
N PRO A 252 -10.43 7.63 19.94
CA PRO A 252 -10.83 6.54 19.05
C PRO A 252 -10.40 5.17 19.61
N ILE A 253 -11.34 4.22 19.65
CA ILE A 253 -11.12 2.86 20.14
C ILE A 253 -11.44 1.87 19.01
N PHE A 254 -10.43 1.13 18.58
CA PHE A 254 -10.55 0.12 17.54
C PHE A 254 -11.01 -1.21 18.11
N PHE A 255 -12.31 -1.46 18.09
CA PHE A 255 -12.89 -2.73 18.56
C PHE A 255 -12.72 -3.88 17.56
N SER A 256 -12.35 -3.57 16.30
CA SER A 256 -12.05 -4.57 15.28
C SER A 256 -10.81 -5.39 15.65
N ARG A 257 -10.78 -6.65 15.18
CA ARG A 257 -9.61 -7.51 15.32
C ARG A 257 -8.58 -7.10 14.28
N LEU A 258 -7.59 -6.34 14.72
CA LEU A 258 -6.46 -5.92 13.90
C LEU A 258 -5.37 -6.98 13.99
N ASP A 259 -4.98 -7.50 12.84
CA ASP A 259 -3.84 -8.39 12.70
C ASP A 259 -2.54 -7.58 12.89
N GLU A 260 -2.49 -6.36 12.37
CA GLU A 260 -1.29 -5.50 12.44
C GLU A 260 -1.62 -4.01 12.48
N VAL A 261 -0.92 -3.28 13.34
CA VAL A 261 -0.91 -1.81 13.37
C VAL A 261 0.53 -1.33 13.25
N SER A 262 0.80 -0.56 12.20
CA SER A 262 2.08 0.14 12.02
C SER A 262 1.88 1.64 12.20
N ILE A 263 2.71 2.28 13.03
CA ILE A 263 2.67 3.72 13.22
C ILE A 263 4.06 4.29 12.98
N THR A 264 4.13 5.20 12.02
CA THR A 264 5.35 5.91 11.64
C THR A 264 5.37 7.29 12.25
N ALA A 265 6.44 7.66 12.95
CA ALA A 265 6.59 8.97 13.54
C ALA A 265 7.97 9.59 13.23
N PRO A 266 8.05 10.92 13.02
CA PRO A 266 9.34 11.62 12.89
C PRO A 266 10.13 11.66 14.20
N ALA A 267 9.46 11.51 15.34
CA ALA A 267 10.10 11.61 16.63
C ALA A 267 9.39 10.72 17.66
N PRO A 268 10.13 10.19 18.65
CA PRO A 268 9.53 9.27 19.61
C PRO A 268 8.40 9.86 20.46
N PHE A 269 8.48 11.16 20.79
CA PHE A 269 7.45 11.84 21.57
C PHE A 269 6.11 11.92 20.81
N LEU A 270 6.14 12.07 19.48
CA LEU A 270 4.94 12.07 18.63
C LEU A 270 4.29 10.70 18.59
N PHE A 271 5.09 9.63 18.48
CA PHE A 271 4.58 8.26 18.57
C PHE A 271 3.88 8.00 19.91
N ASN A 272 4.53 8.38 21.03
CA ASN A 272 3.95 8.24 22.36
C ASN A 272 2.65 9.04 22.52
N GLN A 273 2.62 10.28 22.02
CA GLN A 273 1.41 11.09 22.02
C GLN A 273 0.28 10.46 21.20
N CYS A 274 0.59 9.88 20.04
CA CYS A 274 -0.38 9.15 19.22
C CYS A 274 -0.97 7.96 20.00
N LEU A 275 -0.12 7.17 20.67
CA LEU A 275 -0.59 6.07 21.52
C LEU A 275 -1.51 6.55 22.64
N LYS A 276 -1.21 7.67 23.31
CA LYS A 276 -2.11 8.25 24.33
C LYS A 276 -3.47 8.66 23.74
N GLY A 277 -3.51 8.99 22.45
CA GLY A 277 -4.69 9.43 21.71
C GLY A 277 -5.52 8.31 21.07
N VAL A 278 -5.07 7.04 21.06
CA VAL A 278 -5.75 5.93 20.37
C VAL A 278 -5.67 4.62 21.16
N ARG A 279 -6.72 3.81 21.12
CA ARG A 279 -6.75 2.47 21.77
C ARG A 279 -6.99 1.35 20.75
N PHE A 280 -6.24 0.27 20.90
CA PHE A 280 -6.24 -0.94 20.07
C PHE A 280 -6.42 -2.21 20.92
N PRO A 281 -7.59 -2.40 21.55
CA PRO A 281 -7.82 -3.49 22.51
C PRO A 281 -7.78 -4.91 21.94
N SER A 282 -7.92 -5.09 20.62
CA SER A 282 -7.96 -6.40 19.97
C SER A 282 -6.87 -6.58 18.90
N CYS A 283 -5.76 -5.84 19.02
CA CYS A 283 -4.64 -5.94 18.08
C CYS A 283 -3.71 -7.12 18.44
N ARG A 284 -3.14 -7.77 17.41
CA ARG A 284 -2.17 -8.88 17.54
C ARG A 284 -0.72 -8.43 17.34
N SER A 285 -0.46 -7.54 16.39
CA SER A 285 0.90 -7.08 16.09
C SER A 285 0.95 -5.56 16.09
N VAL A 286 1.95 -5.00 16.78
CA VAL A 286 2.28 -3.57 16.66
C VAL A 286 3.70 -3.40 16.16
N VAL A 287 3.84 -2.58 15.12
CA VAL A 287 5.11 -2.14 14.58
C VAL A 287 5.20 -0.62 14.76
N SER A 288 6.24 -0.16 15.42
CA SER A 288 6.55 1.25 15.59
C SER A 288 7.78 1.57 14.78
N CYS A 289 7.68 2.57 13.92
CA CYS A 289 8.77 3.03 13.09
C CYS A 289 9.03 4.50 13.41
N VAL A 290 10.17 4.79 14.03
CA VAL A 290 10.56 6.14 14.42
C VAL A 290 11.75 6.57 13.58
N GLY A 291 11.51 7.49 12.64
CA GLY A 291 12.52 7.97 11.70
C GLY A 291 12.40 7.47 10.27
N GLU A 292 13.38 7.81 9.44
CA GLU A 292 13.36 7.55 7.99
C GLU A 292 13.29 6.05 7.71
N ILE A 293 12.12 5.57 7.28
CA ILE A 293 11.93 4.16 6.97
C ILE A 293 12.50 3.87 5.58
N GLU A 294 13.43 2.92 5.48
CA GLU A 294 13.86 2.33 4.19
C GLU A 294 13.00 1.13 3.76
N ASP A 295 12.38 0.41 4.71
CA ASP A 295 11.72 -0.89 4.49
C ASP A 295 10.19 -0.86 4.21
N SER A 296 9.49 0.27 4.28
CA SER A 296 8.08 0.34 3.88
C SER A 296 7.93 0.41 2.36
N GLU A 297 6.76 0.01 1.82
CA GLU A 297 6.43 0.25 0.40
C GLU A 297 6.53 1.74 0.03
N PHE A 298 6.59 2.62 1.04
CA PHE A 298 7.01 4.00 0.88
C PHE A 298 8.21 4.42 1.73
N THR A 299 9.26 4.96 1.12
CA THR A 299 10.41 5.56 1.81
C THR A 299 10.08 7.02 2.17
N TYR A 300 9.94 7.32 3.46
CA TYR A 300 9.62 8.67 3.92
C TYR A 300 10.91 9.45 4.23
N ASN A 301 11.35 10.33 3.33
CA ASN A 301 12.43 11.27 3.64
C ASN A 301 11.91 12.40 4.52
N PHE A 302 12.43 12.53 5.74
CA PHE A 302 12.16 13.68 6.59
C PHE A 302 13.07 14.82 6.13
N LYS A 303 12.58 15.66 5.21
CA LYS A 303 13.27 16.91 4.91
C LYS A 303 13.32 17.77 6.17
N GLU A 304 14.54 18.02 6.66
CA GLU A 304 14.90 19.07 7.62
C GLU A 304 14.03 19.10 8.88
N ILE A 305 14.07 18.03 9.67
CA ILE A 305 13.80 18.19 11.11
C ILE A 305 15.14 18.54 11.75
N PRO A 306 15.30 19.71 12.38
CA PRO A 306 16.51 20.01 13.13
C PRO A 306 16.69 18.91 14.17
N GLU A 307 17.89 18.34 14.25
CA GLU A 307 18.26 17.25 15.17
C GLU A 307 17.44 17.37 16.46
N PRO A 308 16.42 16.52 16.67
CA PRO A 308 15.65 16.61 17.90
C PRO A 308 16.64 16.30 19.02
N PRO A 309 16.63 17.07 20.12
CA PRO A 309 17.52 16.76 21.22
C PRO A 309 17.21 15.34 21.67
N TYR A 310 18.22 14.47 21.68
CA TYR A 310 18.18 13.08 22.15
C TYR A 310 17.59 12.92 23.59
N ASN A 311 17.22 14.03 24.24
CA ASN A 311 16.66 14.18 25.58
C ASN A 311 15.14 13.94 25.74
N LEU A 312 14.39 13.55 24.69
CA LEU A 312 12.91 13.41 24.79
C LEU A 312 12.36 11.98 24.68
N LEU A 313 13.22 10.97 24.49
CA LEU A 313 12.78 9.57 24.53
C LEU A 313 12.63 9.11 25.98
N ASN A 314 11.42 9.26 26.55
CA ASN A 314 11.09 8.65 27.85
C ASN A 314 10.59 7.22 27.62
N ILE A 315 11.51 6.24 27.69
CA ILE A 315 11.18 4.83 27.45
C ILE A 315 10.13 4.30 28.45
N PRO A 316 10.20 4.58 29.76
CA PRO A 316 9.13 4.20 30.69
C PRO A 316 7.75 4.72 30.29
N ASP A 317 7.64 5.96 29.83
CA ASP A 317 6.37 6.54 29.37
C ASP A 317 5.90 5.90 28.05
N LEU A 318 6.82 5.55 27.15
CA LEU A 318 6.52 4.82 25.92
C LEU A 318 5.93 3.43 26.20
N ILE A 319 6.59 2.66 27.06
CA ILE A 319 6.17 1.32 27.44
C ILE A 319 4.84 1.37 28.22
N SER A 320 4.68 2.34 29.10
CA SER A 320 3.41 2.62 29.78
C SER A 320 2.30 2.92 28.76
N SER A 321 2.53 3.80 27.79
CA SER A 321 1.58 4.10 26.72
C SER A 321 1.18 2.86 25.93
N LEU A 322 2.12 1.99 25.55
CA LEU A 322 1.83 0.70 24.91
C LEU A 322 0.90 -0.17 25.77
N SER A 323 1.21 -0.32 27.06
CA SER A 323 0.37 -1.10 27.99
C SER A 323 -1.04 -0.53 28.17
N THR A 324 -1.22 0.79 28.03
CA THR A 324 -2.55 1.42 28.10
C THR A 324 -3.33 1.39 26.78
N SER A 325 -2.62 1.35 25.65
CA SER A 325 -3.23 1.39 24.32
C SER A 325 -3.55 0.02 23.76
N PHE A 326 -2.80 -1.01 24.12
CA PHE A 326 -2.99 -2.38 23.68
C PHE A 326 -3.45 -3.26 24.84
N SER A 327 -4.05 -4.41 24.51
CA SER A 327 -4.54 -5.38 25.50
C SER A 327 -3.69 -6.66 25.49
N HIS A 328 -4.03 -7.61 26.35
CA HIS A 328 -3.41 -8.94 26.49
C HIS A 328 -3.48 -9.83 25.23
N THR A 329 -4.09 -9.36 24.14
CA THR A 329 -4.15 -10.06 22.86
C THR A 329 -2.91 -9.86 22.00
N LEU A 330 -2.02 -8.95 22.37
CA LEU A 330 -0.82 -8.61 21.62
C LEU A 330 0.17 -9.78 21.62
N GLU A 331 0.55 -10.21 20.43
CA GLU A 331 1.44 -11.36 20.15
C GLU A 331 2.83 -10.90 19.70
N ARG A 332 2.93 -9.74 19.03
CA ARG A 332 4.18 -9.16 18.52
C ARG A 332 4.28 -7.67 18.82
N ILE A 333 5.46 -7.24 19.28
CA ILE A 333 5.87 -5.83 19.39
C ILE A 333 7.19 -5.67 18.64
N SER A 334 7.27 -4.70 17.74
CA SER A 334 8.50 -4.30 17.07
C SER A 334 8.65 -2.79 17.17
N ILE A 335 9.78 -2.29 17.68
CA ILE A 335 10.08 -0.86 17.76
C ILE A 335 11.40 -0.58 17.06
N ASN A 336 11.32 0.08 15.91
CA ASN A 336 12.45 0.38 15.02
C ASN A 336 12.76 1.88 15.06
N PHE A 337 14.00 2.26 15.36
CA PHE A 337 14.48 3.64 15.36
C PHE A 337 15.49 3.86 14.24
N PHE A 338 15.09 4.55 13.18
CA PHE A 338 15.92 4.76 12.00
C PHE A 338 16.86 5.98 12.12
N TYR A 339 16.68 6.86 13.12
CA TYR A 339 17.55 8.03 13.34
C TYR A 339 18.87 7.73 14.06
N LEU A 340 19.05 6.54 14.64
CA LEU A 340 20.13 6.26 15.58
C LEU A 340 21.41 5.67 14.95
N ASP A 341 21.56 5.71 13.63
CA ASP A 341 22.67 5.02 12.98
C ASP A 341 24.03 5.76 13.00
N ILE A 342 24.17 6.97 13.60
CA ILE A 342 25.39 7.77 13.36
C ILE A 342 26.01 8.54 14.55
N ALA A 343 25.78 8.22 15.85
CA ALA A 343 26.53 8.96 16.89
C ALA A 343 26.97 8.25 18.19
N GLY A 344 26.49 7.05 18.55
CA GLY A 344 26.87 6.48 19.86
C GLY A 344 26.70 4.98 20.08
N GLY A 345 26.01 4.25 19.18
CA GLY A 345 25.73 2.82 19.36
C GLY A 345 24.99 2.47 20.66
N LEU A 346 24.91 1.17 20.98
CA LEU A 346 24.34 0.60 22.23
C LEU A 346 25.00 1.09 23.54
N ALA A 347 25.93 2.05 23.47
CA ALA A 347 26.65 2.63 24.60
C ALA A 347 26.00 3.91 25.14
N ASP A 348 24.93 4.41 24.51
CA ASP A 348 24.15 5.53 25.06
C ASP A 348 23.37 5.08 26.30
N PRO A 349 23.64 5.64 27.50
CA PRO A 349 22.91 5.31 28.72
C PRO A 349 21.40 5.60 28.65
N HIS A 350 20.94 6.47 27.75
CA HIS A 350 19.52 6.76 27.52
C HIS A 350 18.79 5.63 26.78
N LEU A 351 19.52 4.73 26.10
CA LEU A 351 18.97 3.55 25.40
C LEU A 351 19.07 2.27 26.23
N VAL A 352 19.59 2.34 27.46
CA VAL A 352 19.67 1.18 28.36
C VAL A 352 18.32 0.92 29.01
N LEU A 353 17.74 -0.23 28.70
CA LEU A 353 16.49 -0.68 29.30
C LEU A 353 16.75 -1.30 30.68
N GLY A 354 16.44 -0.54 31.72
CA GLY A 354 16.28 -1.10 33.06
C GLY A 354 15.09 -2.06 33.12
N PHE A 355 15.16 -3.07 33.98
CA PHE A 355 14.10 -4.06 34.17
C PHE A 355 12.73 -3.42 34.51
N ASP A 356 12.73 -2.34 35.30
CA ASP A 356 11.53 -1.58 35.65
C ASP A 356 10.81 -0.99 34.43
N ALA A 357 11.56 -0.65 33.38
CA ALA A 357 11.00 -0.08 32.15
C ALA A 357 10.26 -1.12 31.30
N VAL A 358 10.64 -2.40 31.38
CA VAL A 358 10.01 -3.51 30.62
C VAL A 358 8.86 -4.13 31.41
N THR A 359 8.77 -3.86 32.72
CA THR A 359 7.77 -4.46 33.61
C THR A 359 6.32 -4.34 33.09
N PRO A 360 5.87 -3.20 32.51
CA PRO A 360 4.50 -3.12 31.98
C PRO A 360 4.23 -4.04 30.78
N LEU A 361 5.25 -4.44 30.01
CA LEU A 361 5.09 -5.36 28.87
C LEU A 361 4.71 -6.78 29.31
N LEU A 362 4.97 -7.15 30.56
CA LEU A 362 4.63 -8.45 31.11
C LEU A 362 3.11 -8.66 31.28
N SER A 363 2.33 -7.57 31.20
CA SER A 363 0.87 -7.65 31.17
C SER A 363 0.35 -8.35 29.89
N PHE A 364 1.18 -8.49 28.86
CA PHE A 364 0.85 -9.15 27.60
C PHE A 364 1.10 -10.66 27.66
N ASN A 365 0.11 -11.40 28.18
CA ASN A 365 0.20 -12.86 28.35
C ASN A 365 0.39 -13.67 27.04
N ARG A 366 0.22 -13.04 25.87
CA ARG A 366 0.35 -13.67 24.55
C ARG A 366 1.56 -13.19 23.76
N LEU A 367 2.40 -12.33 24.33
CA LEU A 367 3.56 -11.79 23.64
C LEU A 367 4.56 -12.92 23.35
N THR A 368 4.78 -13.19 22.07
CA THR A 368 5.70 -14.23 21.56
C THR A 368 6.94 -13.64 20.94
N GLU A 369 6.85 -12.43 20.40
CA GLU A 369 7.92 -11.75 19.69
C GLU A 369 8.03 -10.31 20.21
N LEU A 370 9.19 -9.98 20.76
CA LEU A 370 9.55 -8.65 21.22
C LEU A 370 10.84 -8.23 20.54
N ASP A 371 10.70 -7.43 19.50
CA ASP A 371 11.80 -6.83 18.77
C ASP A 371 12.06 -5.41 19.31
N LEU A 372 13.21 -5.28 19.96
CA LEU A 372 13.75 -4.06 20.55
C LEU A 372 15.18 -3.83 20.05
N ASN A 373 15.46 -4.11 18.77
CA ASN A 373 16.82 -4.15 18.18
C ASN A 373 17.69 -2.90 18.45
N PHE A 374 17.11 -1.78 18.88
CA PHE A 374 17.82 -0.52 19.16
C PHE A 374 18.08 -0.24 20.65
N PHE A 375 17.50 -1.02 21.56
CA PHE A 375 17.70 -0.82 23.00
C PHE A 375 18.78 -1.75 23.55
N CYS A 376 19.59 -1.23 24.48
CA CYS A 376 20.57 -2.03 25.19
C CYS A 376 19.88 -2.76 26.35
N THR A 377 19.65 -4.07 26.20
CA THR A 377 19.03 -4.94 27.22
C THR A 377 20.04 -5.52 28.21
N SER A 378 21.28 -5.03 28.24
CA SER A 378 22.36 -5.53 29.10
C SER A 378 22.05 -5.53 30.60
N ALA A 379 21.06 -4.74 31.04
CA ALA A 379 20.57 -4.68 32.42
C ALA A 379 19.44 -5.69 32.75
N ILE A 380 19.01 -6.49 31.77
CA ILE A 380 18.02 -7.56 31.90
C ILE A 380 18.78 -8.89 31.92
N ASP A 381 18.92 -9.47 33.11
CA ASP A 381 19.56 -10.77 33.28
C ASP A 381 18.53 -11.92 33.25
N ASP A 382 18.98 -13.12 32.85
CA ASP A 382 18.12 -14.32 32.80
C ASP A 382 17.53 -14.69 34.17
N SER A 383 18.20 -14.30 35.26
CA SER A 383 17.69 -14.51 36.62
C SER A 383 16.45 -13.67 36.92
N ARG A 384 16.39 -12.43 36.44
CA ARG A 384 15.26 -11.52 36.55
C ARG A 384 14.09 -11.96 35.67
N LEU A 385 14.37 -12.51 34.49
CA LEU A 385 13.34 -13.14 33.64
C LEU A 385 12.76 -14.41 34.28
N LYS A 386 13.57 -15.21 34.99
CA LYS A 386 13.13 -16.43 35.70
C LYS A 386 12.30 -16.18 36.96
N ILE A 387 12.37 -14.99 37.56
CA ILE A 387 11.47 -14.61 38.68
C ILE A 387 10.01 -14.51 38.21
N MET A 388 9.76 -14.56 36.89
CA MET A 388 8.49 -14.21 36.25
C MET A 388 7.76 -15.37 35.55
N ALA A 389 8.40 -16.53 35.40
CA ALA A 389 7.80 -17.77 34.89
C ALA A 389 7.23 -18.58 36.06
#